data_AF-A0A850SYI5-F1
#
_entry.id   AF-A0A850SYI5-F1
#
_cell.length_a   1.000
_cell.length_b   1.000
_cell.length_c   1.000
_cell.angle_alpha   90.00
_cell.angle_beta   90.00
_cell.angle_gamma   90.00
#
_symmetry.space_group_name_H-M   'P 1'
#
loop_
_entity.id
_entity.type
_entity.pdbx_description
1 polymer ?
#
loop_
_entity_poly.entity_id
_entity_poly.type
_entity_poly.pdbx_seq_one_letter_code
_entity_poly.pdbx_strand_id
1 'polypeptide(L)'
;MKRLNRLFIVMVFLLTPIFVFAGIADALDIILEPANVQREVGGKVRVHIYADNAVDLISMGVKVSFDPSVLQVQDASKYENVEEGWVMDVDGDSATTDDQYTTPPMELDNTNGTVTMIGGRLTGSSTQGLSGKVLLGWIVFEAIADGTSQLSVDLGKYHPNPGETFVNFATLDQGADEPTNVPADLGAICVLADACEGDMNGNGLVAFDDYTLISAAWASKFGDENYNPACDLDADGLIKFSDYTLFSADWKKTCSCPY
;
A
#
# COMPACT_ATOMS: atom_id res chain seq x y z
N MET A 1 -80.47 30.90 -3.04
CA MET A 1 -79.36 31.86 -2.87
C MET A 1 -78.25 31.14 -2.07
N LYS A 2 -76.98 31.36 -2.42
CA LYS A 2 -75.85 30.39 -2.41
C LYS A 2 -75.46 29.77 -1.05
N ARG A 3 -75.19 28.46 -1.05
CA ARG A 3 -74.46 27.69 -0.02
C ARG A 3 -72.96 27.99 -0.14
N LEU A 4 -72.28 28.25 0.98
CA LEU A 4 -70.81 28.43 1.04
C LEU A 4 -70.19 27.22 1.77
N ASN A 5 -69.60 26.30 1.02
CA ASN A 5 -68.77 25.21 1.55
C ASN A 5 -67.44 25.80 2.05
N ARG A 6 -67.14 25.65 3.34
CA ARG A 6 -65.79 25.89 3.87
C ARG A 6 -65.00 24.58 3.80
N LEU A 7 -64.13 24.51 2.80
CA LEU A 7 -63.08 23.50 2.64
C LEU A 7 -62.01 23.75 3.71
N PHE A 8 -61.92 22.88 4.72
CA PHE A 8 -60.85 22.91 5.71
C PHE A 8 -59.67 22.11 5.15
N ILE A 9 -58.63 22.81 4.69
CA ILE A 9 -57.36 22.21 4.26
C ILE A 9 -56.57 21.87 5.51
N VAL A 10 -56.43 20.57 5.80
CA VAL A 10 -55.52 20.05 6.83
C VAL A 10 -54.12 19.99 6.22
N MET A 11 -53.30 20.98 6.54
CA MET A 11 -51.91 21.05 6.13
C MET A 11 -51.08 20.19 7.11
N VAL A 12 -50.81 18.94 6.74
CA VAL A 12 -49.93 18.03 7.48
C VAL A 12 -48.48 18.44 7.18
N PHE A 13 -47.82 19.11 8.12
CA PHE A 13 -46.37 19.31 8.08
C PHE A 13 -45.68 17.97 8.36
N LEU A 14 -45.21 17.31 7.30
CA LEU A 14 -44.34 16.14 7.41
C LEU A 14 -42.96 16.63 7.87
N LEU A 15 -42.67 16.52 9.17
CA LEU A 15 -41.34 16.77 9.74
C LEU A 15 -40.43 15.61 9.35
N THR A 16 -39.73 15.74 8.22
CA THR A 16 -38.66 14.82 7.85
C THR A 16 -37.48 15.08 8.79
N PRO A 17 -37.03 14.09 9.59
CA PRO A 17 -35.79 14.25 10.34
C PRO A 17 -34.65 14.38 9.33
N ILE A 18 -34.03 15.55 9.29
CA ILE A 18 -32.77 15.77 8.58
C ILE A 18 -31.72 15.01 9.40
N PHE A 19 -31.46 13.76 9.02
CA PHE A 19 -30.29 13.04 9.48
C PHE A 19 -29.08 13.68 8.80
N VAL A 20 -28.45 14.62 9.50
CA VAL A 20 -27.11 15.08 9.15
C VAL A 20 -26.17 13.92 9.47
N PHE A 21 -25.88 13.08 8.48
CA PHE A 21 -24.74 12.17 8.55
C PHE A 21 -23.49 13.05 8.46
N ALA A 22 -22.93 13.40 9.61
CA ALA A 22 -21.55 13.81 9.67
C ALA A 22 -20.73 12.54 9.35
N GLY A 23 -20.30 12.40 8.10
CA GLY A 23 -19.31 11.41 7.73
C GLY A 23 -18.07 11.71 8.54
N ILE A 24 -17.68 10.78 9.42
CA ILE A 24 -16.37 10.82 10.04
C ILE A 24 -15.44 10.38 8.91
N ALA A 25 -14.60 11.28 8.40
CA ALA A 25 -13.54 10.88 7.51
C ALA A 25 -12.60 9.99 8.34
N ASP A 26 -12.37 8.76 7.86
CA ASP A 26 -11.36 7.88 8.47
C ASP A 26 -9.98 8.48 8.19
N ALA A 27 -9.06 8.33 9.16
CA ALA A 27 -7.71 8.86 9.04
C ALA A 27 -6.91 8.07 8.00
N LEU A 28 -6.05 8.77 7.24
CA LEU A 28 -5.10 8.12 6.36
C LEU A 28 -4.11 7.28 7.18
N ASP A 29 -3.89 6.04 6.76
CA ASP A 29 -2.92 5.12 7.35
C ASP A 29 -2.04 4.48 6.28
N ILE A 30 -0.81 4.11 6.65
CA ILE A 30 0.06 3.29 5.80
C ILE A 30 -0.06 1.82 6.17
N ILE A 31 -0.16 0.93 5.17
CA ILE A 31 -0.25 -0.52 5.37
C ILE A 31 0.79 -1.23 4.49
N LEU A 32 1.42 -2.27 5.02
CA LEU A 32 2.30 -3.16 4.27
C LEU A 32 1.59 -4.48 3.97
N GLU A 33 1.73 -4.99 2.75
CA GLU A 33 1.17 -6.29 2.34
C GLU A 33 2.18 -7.13 1.56
N PRO A 34 2.53 -8.34 2.05
CA PRO A 34 2.25 -8.83 3.39
C PRO A 34 2.96 -7.99 4.46
N ALA A 35 2.32 -7.77 5.61
CA ALA A 35 2.95 -7.09 6.74
C ALA A 35 3.99 -8.00 7.41
N ASN A 36 3.68 -9.29 7.56
CA ASN A 36 4.51 -10.25 8.28
C ASN A 36 4.73 -11.49 7.43
N VAL A 37 5.99 -11.89 7.25
CA VAL A 37 6.34 -13.11 6.51
C VAL A 37 7.55 -13.83 7.11
N GLN A 38 7.74 -15.08 6.71
CA GLN A 38 8.93 -15.85 6.99
C GLN A 38 9.61 -16.26 5.67
N ARG A 39 10.95 -16.27 5.64
CA ARG A 39 11.75 -16.69 4.49
C ARG A 39 12.97 -17.50 4.94
N GLU A 40 13.39 -18.45 4.13
CA GLU A 40 14.72 -19.03 4.25
C GLU A 40 15.76 -18.06 3.67
N VAL A 41 17.04 -18.24 4.03
CA VAL A 41 18.14 -17.48 3.41
C VAL A 41 18.16 -17.76 1.90
N GLY A 42 18.15 -16.69 1.10
CA GLY A 42 18.00 -16.70 -0.36
C GLY A 42 16.56 -16.57 -0.85
N GLY A 43 15.57 -16.74 0.03
CA GLY A 43 14.15 -16.52 -0.25
C GLY A 43 13.85 -15.04 -0.53
N LYS A 44 12.83 -14.78 -1.34
CA LYS A 44 12.41 -13.42 -1.74
C LYS A 44 10.99 -13.12 -1.28
N VAL A 45 10.69 -11.84 -1.06
CA VAL A 45 9.32 -11.39 -0.80
C VAL A 45 9.08 -10.04 -1.45
N ARG A 46 7.95 -9.91 -2.14
CA ARG A 46 7.42 -8.62 -2.60
C ARG A 46 6.52 -8.05 -1.51
N VAL A 47 6.85 -6.86 -1.02
CA VAL A 47 6.04 -6.09 -0.07
C VAL A 47 5.44 -4.90 -0.79
N HIS A 48 4.11 -4.82 -0.82
CA HIS A 48 3.36 -3.66 -1.29
C HIS A 48 3.17 -2.65 -0.17
N ILE A 49 3.16 -1.38 -0.52
CA ILE A 49 2.96 -0.26 0.39
C ILE A 49 1.68 0.46 -0.04
N TYR A 50 0.68 0.49 0.83
CA TYR A 50 -0.60 1.15 0.59
C TYR A 50 -0.79 2.36 1.49
N ALA A 51 -1.47 3.38 0.95
CA ALA A 51 -2.18 4.39 1.73
C ALA A 51 -3.65 3.95 1.82
N ASP A 52 -4.15 3.67 3.02
CA ASP A 52 -5.54 3.28 3.25
C ASP A 52 -6.38 4.46 3.75
N ASN A 53 -7.67 4.46 3.43
CA ASN A 53 -8.59 5.58 3.66
C ASN A 53 -8.13 6.91 3.05
N ALA A 54 -7.37 6.87 1.96
CA ALA A 54 -6.96 8.07 1.23
C ALA A 54 -8.20 8.85 0.75
N VAL A 55 -8.12 10.17 0.78
CA VAL A 55 -9.14 11.06 0.21
C VAL A 55 -8.47 12.04 -0.75
N ASP A 56 -8.77 11.91 -2.03
CA ASP A 56 -8.22 12.76 -3.08
C ASP A 56 -6.68 12.91 -3.02
N LEU A 57 -5.99 11.83 -2.68
CA LEU A 57 -4.54 11.79 -2.56
C LEU A 57 -3.90 12.10 -3.92
N ILE A 58 -2.97 13.04 -3.92
CA ILE A 58 -2.22 13.45 -5.12
C ILE A 58 -0.71 13.35 -4.94
N SER A 59 -0.19 13.21 -3.71
CA SER A 59 1.24 12.96 -3.49
C SER A 59 1.53 12.01 -2.36
N MET A 60 2.71 11.41 -2.38
CA MET A 60 3.18 10.52 -1.31
C MET A 60 4.69 10.71 -1.08
N GLY A 61 5.11 10.48 0.16
CA GLY A 61 6.52 10.38 0.51
C GLY A 61 6.67 9.33 1.59
N VAL A 62 7.25 8.19 1.26
CA VAL A 62 7.45 7.06 2.17
C VAL A 62 8.91 6.68 2.22
N LYS A 63 9.41 6.43 3.43
CA LYS A 63 10.70 5.82 3.68
C LYS A 63 10.48 4.52 4.45
N VAL A 64 10.97 3.41 3.89
CA VAL A 64 11.00 2.09 4.56
C VAL A 64 12.42 1.82 5.01
N SER A 65 12.60 1.46 6.27
CA SER A 65 13.88 1.04 6.86
C SER A 65 13.83 -0.43 7.24
N PHE A 66 14.93 -1.14 7.05
CA PHE A 66 15.10 -2.57 7.31
C PHE A 66 16.50 -2.86 7.88
N ASP A 67 16.73 -4.07 8.39
CA ASP A 67 18.06 -4.51 8.85
C ASP A 67 18.89 -5.03 7.65
N PRO A 68 19.92 -4.28 7.20
CA PRO A 68 20.74 -4.67 6.06
C PRO A 68 21.67 -5.84 6.35
N SER A 69 21.74 -6.33 7.59
CA SER A 69 22.44 -7.58 7.91
C SER A 69 21.58 -8.83 7.68
N VAL A 70 20.26 -8.66 7.60
CA VAL A 70 19.26 -9.74 7.43
C VAL A 70 18.67 -9.73 6.03
N LEU A 71 18.42 -8.55 5.44
CA LEU A 71 17.80 -8.39 4.13
C LEU A 71 18.64 -7.53 3.19
N GLN A 72 18.40 -7.69 1.89
CA GLN A 72 18.77 -6.71 0.87
C GLN A 72 17.61 -6.46 -0.09
N VAL A 73 17.53 -5.24 -0.62
CA VAL A 73 16.59 -4.89 -1.69
C VAL A 73 17.15 -5.38 -3.02
N GLN A 74 16.37 -6.20 -3.72
CA GLN A 74 16.68 -6.69 -5.07
C GLN A 74 16.05 -5.81 -6.14
N ASP A 75 14.83 -5.36 -5.90
CA ASP A 75 14.07 -4.54 -6.83
C ASP A 75 13.06 -3.69 -6.05
N ALA A 76 12.63 -2.57 -6.61
CA ALA A 76 11.59 -1.73 -6.04
C ALA A 76 11.03 -0.81 -7.13
N SER A 77 9.77 -0.43 -6.97
CA SER A 77 9.16 0.56 -7.85
C SER A 77 8.12 1.38 -7.11
N LYS A 78 8.02 2.64 -7.50
CA LYS A 78 6.83 3.44 -7.24
C LYS A 78 5.69 2.88 -8.10
N TYR A 79 4.47 2.97 -7.60
CA TYR A 79 3.31 2.62 -8.41
C TYR A 79 3.01 3.77 -9.38
N GLU A 80 2.76 3.41 -10.64
CA GLU A 80 2.39 4.33 -11.71
C GLU A 80 1.19 3.74 -12.45
N ASN A 81 0.12 4.53 -12.58
CA ASN A 81 -1.05 4.16 -13.37
C ASN A 81 -1.43 5.31 -14.28
N VAL A 82 -1.00 5.22 -15.54
CA VAL A 82 -1.26 6.23 -16.56
C VAL A 82 -2.74 6.39 -16.85
N GLU A 83 -3.52 5.30 -16.81
CA GLU A 83 -4.94 5.32 -17.13
C GLU A 83 -5.78 6.02 -16.05
N GLU A 84 -5.35 5.92 -14.79
CA GLU A 84 -6.01 6.55 -13.64
C GLU A 84 -5.41 7.91 -13.25
N GLY A 85 -4.45 8.42 -14.04
CA GLY A 85 -3.81 9.71 -13.81
C GLY A 85 -2.85 9.72 -12.62
N TRP A 86 -2.45 8.55 -12.11
CA TRP A 86 -1.39 8.40 -11.11
C TRP A 86 -0.03 8.37 -11.81
N VAL A 87 0.35 9.54 -12.32
CA VAL A 87 1.60 9.78 -13.04
C VAL A 87 2.31 10.98 -12.42
N MET A 88 3.61 10.86 -12.22
CA MET A 88 4.51 11.93 -11.76
C MET A 88 4.68 13.00 -12.84
N ASP A 89 3.65 13.75 -13.17
CA ASP A 89 3.74 14.80 -14.18
C ASP A 89 4.19 16.13 -13.54
N VAL A 90 5.44 16.51 -13.84
CA VAL A 90 6.08 17.76 -13.38
C VAL A 90 5.67 18.97 -14.21
N ASP A 91 5.34 18.81 -15.50
CA ASP A 91 5.07 19.93 -16.41
C ASP A 91 3.56 20.17 -16.64
N GLY A 92 2.71 19.20 -16.30
CA GLY A 92 1.26 19.31 -16.37
C GLY A 92 0.71 19.18 -17.79
N ASP A 93 1.53 18.75 -18.75
CA ASP A 93 1.14 18.48 -20.13
C ASP A 93 1.16 16.98 -20.42
N SER A 94 -0.02 16.35 -20.33
CA SER A 94 -0.22 14.93 -20.66
C SER A 94 0.19 14.52 -22.09
N ALA A 95 0.49 15.48 -22.99
CA ALA A 95 0.89 15.23 -24.36
C ALA A 95 2.41 15.29 -24.61
N THR A 96 3.21 15.80 -23.67
CA THR A 96 4.67 15.77 -23.74
C THR A 96 5.16 14.49 -23.05
N THR A 97 5.67 13.54 -23.84
CA THR A 97 6.22 12.28 -23.32
C THR A 97 7.62 12.45 -22.74
N ASP A 98 8.04 13.65 -22.30
CA ASP A 98 9.44 13.98 -21.96
C ASP A 98 9.84 13.66 -20.49
N ASP A 99 9.51 12.44 -20.05
CA ASP A 99 10.32 11.60 -19.15
C ASP A 99 10.96 12.15 -17.85
N GLN A 100 10.43 13.21 -17.23
CA GLN A 100 10.88 13.68 -15.90
C GLN A 100 10.28 12.92 -14.70
N TYR A 101 9.68 11.74 -14.94
CA TYR A 101 9.01 10.84 -13.99
C TYR A 101 9.93 10.25 -12.88
N THR A 102 11.22 10.55 -12.93
CA THR A 102 12.24 9.99 -12.02
C THR A 102 12.68 10.97 -10.94
N THR A 103 12.02 12.12 -10.75
CA THR A 103 12.45 13.12 -9.76
C THR A 103 11.44 13.29 -8.61
N PRO A 104 11.90 13.20 -7.34
CA PRO A 104 13.20 12.64 -6.96
C PRO A 104 13.31 11.16 -7.32
N PRO A 105 14.52 10.66 -7.61
CA PRO A 105 14.71 9.26 -7.87
C PRO A 105 14.31 8.45 -6.64
N MET A 106 13.84 7.23 -6.86
CA MET A 106 13.76 6.28 -5.76
C MET A 106 15.19 6.04 -5.25
N GLU A 107 15.38 6.18 -3.94
CA GLU A 107 16.69 6.00 -3.31
C GLU A 107 16.73 4.63 -2.65
N LEU A 108 17.63 3.76 -3.12
CA LEU A 108 17.87 2.43 -2.56
C LEU A 108 19.24 2.43 -1.88
N ASP A 109 19.27 2.11 -0.59
CA ASP A 109 20.50 2.05 0.20
C ASP A 109 20.54 0.75 1.01
N ASN A 110 21.10 -0.30 0.41
CA ASN A 110 21.36 -1.58 1.09
C ASN A 110 22.47 -1.48 2.15
N THR A 111 23.24 -0.38 2.22
CA THR A 111 24.26 -0.22 3.26
C THR A 111 23.63 0.27 4.56
N ASN A 112 22.72 1.24 4.47
CA ASN A 112 22.00 1.80 5.61
C ASN A 112 20.63 1.16 5.85
N GLY A 113 20.19 0.25 4.97
CA GLY A 113 18.92 -0.46 5.09
C GLY A 113 17.73 0.44 4.85
N THR A 114 17.73 1.25 3.78
CA THR A 114 16.61 2.17 3.51
C THR A 114 16.17 2.18 2.05
N VAL A 115 14.86 2.33 1.85
CA VAL A 115 14.21 2.63 0.57
C VAL A 115 13.38 3.89 0.73
N THR A 116 13.65 4.91 -0.08
CA THR A 116 12.83 6.14 -0.11
C THR A 116 12.09 6.24 -1.43
N MET A 117 10.76 6.32 -1.36
CA MET A 117 9.86 6.53 -2.48
C MET A 117 9.13 7.85 -2.26
N ILE A 118 9.37 8.80 -3.13
CA ILE A 118 8.59 10.04 -3.19
C ILE A 118 7.87 10.05 -4.54
N GLY A 119 6.56 10.19 -4.46
CA GLY A 119 5.64 10.09 -5.57
C GLY A 119 4.56 11.18 -5.50
N GLY A 120 3.69 11.24 -6.49
CA GLY A 120 2.70 12.28 -6.64
C GLY A 120 2.87 13.30 -7.75
N ARG A 121 1.86 14.14 -7.79
CA ARG A 121 1.68 15.23 -8.72
C ARG A 121 2.28 16.50 -8.14
N LEU A 122 3.36 16.99 -8.75
CA LEU A 122 4.04 18.19 -8.24
C LEU A 122 3.30 19.48 -8.63
N THR A 123 2.66 19.55 -9.81
CA THR A 123 1.80 20.68 -10.22
C THR A 123 0.91 20.35 -11.44
N GLY A 124 -0.38 20.76 -11.46
CA GLY A 124 -1.19 20.81 -12.70
C GLY A 124 -2.73 20.84 -12.50
N SER A 125 -3.50 20.75 -13.60
CA SER A 125 -4.98 20.91 -13.68
C SER A 125 -5.89 19.67 -13.50
N SER A 126 -5.39 18.46 -13.25
CA SER A 126 -6.20 17.29 -12.85
C SER A 126 -7.10 17.65 -11.69
N THR A 127 -8.34 17.22 -11.85
CA THR A 127 -9.44 17.41 -10.92
C THR A 127 -9.72 16.15 -10.09
N GLN A 128 -8.86 15.13 -10.17
CA GLN A 128 -9.08 13.83 -9.54
C GLN A 128 -7.83 13.35 -8.80
N GLY A 129 -7.97 13.13 -7.48
CA GLY A 129 -7.01 12.41 -6.66
C GLY A 129 -7.49 10.98 -6.43
N LEU A 130 -6.61 10.14 -5.88
CA LEU A 130 -6.96 8.76 -5.56
C LEU A 130 -7.58 8.67 -4.16
N SER A 131 -8.60 7.84 -4.02
CA SER A 131 -9.29 7.65 -2.75
C SER A 131 -9.45 6.16 -2.42
N GLY A 132 -9.62 5.85 -1.13
CA GLY A 132 -9.69 4.49 -0.62
C GLY A 132 -8.31 3.88 -0.37
N LYS A 133 -8.10 2.64 -0.77
CA LYS A 133 -6.82 1.93 -0.62
C LYS A 133 -5.97 2.10 -1.89
N VAL A 134 -4.91 2.91 -1.78
CA VAL A 134 -4.06 3.33 -2.89
C VAL A 134 -2.70 2.66 -2.79
N LEU A 135 -2.28 1.94 -3.85
CA LEU A 135 -0.93 1.38 -3.92
C LEU A 135 0.07 2.52 -4.19
N LEU A 136 1.05 2.70 -3.30
CA LEU A 136 2.09 3.72 -3.43
C LEU A 136 3.32 3.19 -4.16
N GLY A 137 3.64 1.91 -3.94
CA GLY A 137 4.81 1.25 -4.51
C GLY A 137 5.03 -0.13 -3.90
N TRP A 138 6.12 -0.77 -4.29
CA TRP A 138 6.49 -2.10 -3.81
C TRP A 138 8.01 -2.27 -3.73
N ILE A 139 8.44 -3.18 -2.86
CA ILE A 139 9.85 -3.54 -2.64
C ILE A 139 9.97 -5.06 -2.69
N VAL A 140 10.94 -5.58 -3.44
CA VAL A 140 11.35 -6.99 -3.39
C VAL A 140 12.59 -7.10 -2.52
N PHE A 141 12.42 -7.74 -1.36
CA PHE A 141 13.52 -8.10 -0.47
C PHE A 141 14.02 -9.51 -0.78
N GLU A 142 15.31 -9.73 -0.61
CA GLU A 142 15.94 -11.05 -0.50
C GLU A 142 16.52 -11.22 0.89
N ALA A 143 16.26 -12.36 1.49
CA ALA A 143 16.83 -12.77 2.77
C ALA A 143 18.30 -13.18 2.60
N ILE A 144 19.23 -12.55 3.34
CA ILE A 144 20.67 -12.81 3.20
C ILE A 144 21.32 -13.44 4.43
N ALA A 145 20.68 -13.37 5.60
CA ALA A 145 21.11 -14.04 6.82
C ALA A 145 19.94 -14.30 7.77
N ASP A 146 20.09 -15.28 8.66
CA ASP A 146 19.13 -15.55 9.72
C ASP A 146 18.96 -14.32 10.64
N GLY A 147 17.71 -14.05 11.05
CA GLY A 147 17.37 -12.92 11.91
C GLY A 147 15.95 -12.44 11.68
N THR A 148 15.59 -11.31 12.30
CA THR A 148 14.31 -10.64 12.04
C THR A 148 14.59 -9.21 11.66
N SER A 149 14.10 -8.80 10.50
CA SER A 149 14.13 -7.40 10.08
C SER A 149 12.74 -6.80 10.26
N GLN A 150 12.60 -5.87 11.20
CA GLN A 150 11.43 -5.01 11.27
C GLN A 150 11.41 -4.08 10.04
N LEU A 151 10.23 -3.80 9.52
CA LEU A 151 9.97 -2.87 8.44
C LEU A 151 9.40 -1.59 9.04
N SER A 152 10.31 -0.65 9.31
CA SER A 152 9.96 0.62 9.93
C SER A 152 9.62 1.64 8.84
N VAL A 153 8.43 2.22 8.93
CA VAL A 153 7.93 3.17 7.93
C VAL A 153 7.88 4.56 8.53
N ASP A 154 8.43 5.53 7.80
CA ASP A 154 8.44 6.95 8.13
C ASP A 154 8.06 7.76 6.88
N LEU A 155 7.83 9.06 7.06
CA LEU A 155 7.60 10.00 5.98
C LEU A 155 8.90 10.23 5.19
N GLY A 156 8.84 9.95 3.89
CA GLY A 156 9.90 10.24 2.93
C GLY A 156 9.98 11.74 2.65
N LYS A 157 10.62 12.48 3.55
CA LYS A 157 10.73 13.94 3.41
C LYS A 157 11.67 14.31 2.28
N TYR A 158 11.12 14.92 1.23
CA TYR A 158 11.91 15.51 0.15
C TYR A 158 12.22 16.97 0.46
N HIS A 159 13.50 17.35 0.46
CA HIS A 159 13.94 18.74 0.62
C HIS A 159 15.05 19.08 -0.38
N PRO A 160 14.72 19.21 -1.69
CA PRO A 160 15.70 19.56 -2.73
C PRO A 160 16.38 20.90 -2.46
N ASN A 161 15.67 21.85 -1.85
CA ASN A 161 16.18 23.16 -1.52
C ASN A 161 16.03 23.46 -0.02
N PRO A 162 17.09 24.00 0.64
CA PRO A 162 16.98 24.47 2.01
C PRO A 162 15.91 25.57 2.16
N GLY A 163 14.92 25.33 3.02
CA GLY A 163 13.84 26.29 3.31
C GLY A 163 12.51 26.00 2.62
N GLU A 164 12.45 25.01 1.72
CA GLU A 164 11.20 24.51 1.17
C GLU A 164 10.61 23.42 2.08
N THR A 165 9.30 23.50 2.31
CA THR A 165 8.51 22.48 3.00
C THR A 165 7.67 21.74 1.97
N PHE A 166 7.93 20.45 1.79
CA PHE A 166 7.10 19.57 1.00
C PHE A 166 6.08 18.90 1.92
N VAL A 167 4.84 18.83 1.47
CA VAL A 167 3.80 18.01 2.09
C VAL A 167 3.97 16.61 1.51
N ASN A 168 4.17 15.59 2.35
CA ASN A 168 4.43 14.25 1.84
C ASN A 168 3.15 13.67 1.25
N PHE A 169 2.05 13.80 2.00
CA PHE A 169 0.73 13.38 1.60
C PHE A 169 -0.18 14.59 1.41
N ALA A 170 -0.36 14.99 0.15
CA ALA A 170 -1.21 16.12 -0.21
C ALA A 170 -2.50 15.65 -0.88
N THR A 171 -3.57 16.40 -0.64
CA THR A 171 -4.89 16.23 -1.25
C THR A 171 -5.12 17.23 -2.38
N LEU A 172 -6.16 17.04 -3.19
CA LEU A 172 -6.51 17.96 -4.29
C LEU A 172 -6.70 19.43 -3.87
N ASP A 173 -7.22 19.67 -2.66
CA ASP A 173 -7.37 21.02 -2.10
C ASP A 173 -6.07 21.58 -1.51
N GLN A 174 -4.94 20.88 -1.73
CA GLN A 174 -3.60 21.17 -1.21
C GLN A 174 -3.53 21.11 0.32
N GLY A 175 -4.49 20.44 0.96
CA GLY A 175 -4.40 20.05 2.36
C GLY A 175 -3.30 19.02 2.57
N ALA A 176 -2.67 19.07 3.74
CA ALA A 176 -1.83 17.98 4.21
C ALA A 176 -2.72 16.93 4.86
N ASP A 177 -2.64 15.71 4.37
CA ASP A 177 -3.33 14.53 4.92
C ASP A 177 -2.26 13.50 5.30
N GLU A 178 -1.44 13.87 6.29
CA GLU A 178 -0.32 13.03 6.71
C GLU A 178 -0.85 11.80 7.49
N PRO A 179 -0.34 10.58 7.19
CA PRO A 179 -0.82 9.37 7.83
C PRO A 179 -0.59 9.37 9.34
N THR A 180 -1.55 8.85 10.10
CA THR A 180 -1.55 8.96 11.57
C THR A 180 -0.75 7.87 12.27
N ASN A 181 -0.46 6.78 11.57
CA ASN A 181 0.21 5.60 12.10
C ASN A 181 1.72 5.54 11.86
N VAL A 182 2.35 6.62 11.37
CA VAL A 182 3.82 6.68 11.14
C VAL A 182 4.47 7.89 11.85
N PRO A 183 5.73 7.78 12.31
CA PRO A 183 6.63 6.64 12.14
C PRO A 183 6.28 5.44 13.02
N ALA A 184 6.33 4.23 12.47
CA ALA A 184 6.07 2.99 13.18
C ALA A 184 6.67 1.76 12.48
N ASP A 185 6.81 0.66 13.23
CA ASP A 185 7.10 -0.65 12.67
C ASP A 185 5.78 -1.26 12.20
N LEU A 186 5.61 -1.37 10.87
CA LEU A 186 4.36 -1.79 10.23
C LEU A 186 4.39 -3.23 9.72
N GLY A 187 5.52 -3.91 9.88
CA GLY A 187 5.70 -5.28 9.43
C GLY A 187 7.06 -5.86 9.83
N ALA A 188 7.24 -7.16 9.63
CA ALA A 188 8.51 -7.83 9.86
C ALA A 188 8.73 -9.00 8.89
N ILE A 189 9.99 -9.18 8.50
CA ILE A 189 10.45 -10.35 7.75
C ILE A 189 11.33 -11.19 8.67
N CYS A 190 10.87 -12.39 8.98
CA CYS A 190 11.61 -13.40 9.72
C CYS A 190 12.46 -14.24 8.75
N VAL A 191 13.76 -14.32 8.98
CA VAL A 191 14.66 -15.20 8.24
C VAL A 191 15.15 -16.32 9.15
N LEU A 192 14.83 -17.56 8.79
CA LEU A 192 15.26 -18.74 9.52
C LEU A 192 15.42 -19.95 8.60
N ALA A 193 16.32 -20.87 8.97
CA ALA A 193 16.61 -22.09 8.20
C ALA A 193 15.45 -23.10 8.06
N ASP A 194 14.34 -22.90 8.76
CA ASP A 194 13.13 -23.74 8.68
C ASP A 194 11.88 -22.86 8.62
N ALA A 195 11.94 -21.78 7.83
CA ALA A 195 10.84 -20.84 7.66
C ALA A 195 9.57 -21.53 7.15
N CYS A 196 8.40 -21.11 7.60
CA CYS A 196 7.15 -21.45 6.92
C CYS A 196 6.86 -20.41 5.85
N GLU A 197 7.42 -20.56 4.66
CA GLU A 197 7.14 -19.63 3.57
C GLU A 197 5.68 -19.69 3.14
N GLY A 198 5.04 -20.86 3.31
CA GLY A 198 3.61 -21.07 3.03
C GLY A 198 2.61 -20.48 4.04
N ASP A 199 3.05 -19.86 5.15
CA ASP A 199 2.18 -19.23 6.16
C ASP A 199 1.79 -17.81 5.73
N MET A 200 0.94 -17.73 4.70
CA MET A 200 0.61 -16.48 3.99
C MET A 200 -0.33 -15.57 4.79
N ASN A 201 -1.06 -16.12 5.77
CA ASN A 201 -1.88 -15.32 6.69
C ASN A 201 -1.14 -14.95 8.00
N GLY A 202 0.07 -15.46 8.21
CA GLY A 202 0.92 -15.16 9.35
C GLY A 202 0.41 -15.68 10.70
N ASN A 203 -0.40 -16.75 10.71
CA ASN A 203 -0.98 -17.29 11.94
C ASN A 203 -0.09 -18.35 12.63
N GLY A 204 1.08 -18.66 12.05
CA GLY A 204 2.03 -19.64 12.56
C GLY A 204 1.75 -21.10 12.17
N LEU A 205 0.80 -21.35 11.27
CA LEU A 205 0.44 -22.70 10.82
C LEU A 205 0.05 -22.70 9.33
N VAL A 206 0.83 -23.39 8.51
CA VAL A 206 0.50 -23.60 7.09
C VAL A 206 -0.63 -24.62 6.95
N ALA A 207 -1.85 -24.15 6.68
CA ALA A 207 -3.03 -24.99 6.62
C ALA A 207 -4.03 -24.57 5.54
N PHE A 208 -5.29 -24.98 5.70
CA PHE A 208 -6.33 -24.78 4.70
C PHE A 208 -6.68 -23.30 4.48
N ASP A 209 -6.46 -22.44 5.47
CA ASP A 209 -6.68 -21.00 5.33
C ASP A 209 -5.66 -20.39 4.34
N ASP A 210 -4.39 -20.82 4.40
CA ASP A 210 -3.36 -20.45 3.44
C ASP A 210 -3.65 -21.01 2.04
N TYR A 211 -4.11 -22.26 1.95
CA TYR A 211 -4.57 -22.82 0.68
C TYR A 211 -5.68 -21.98 0.04
N THR A 212 -6.60 -21.45 0.86
CA THR A 212 -7.70 -20.60 0.38
C THR A 212 -7.17 -19.29 -0.18
N LEU A 213 -6.15 -18.69 0.43
CA LEU A 213 -5.49 -17.48 -0.08
C LEU A 213 -4.84 -17.71 -1.45
N ILE A 214 -3.95 -18.71 -1.57
CA ILE A 214 -3.27 -18.97 -2.84
C ILE A 214 -4.23 -19.45 -3.93
N SER A 215 -5.30 -20.16 -3.58
CA SER A 215 -6.34 -20.55 -4.53
C SER A 215 -7.15 -19.35 -5.04
N ALA A 216 -7.38 -18.32 -4.21
CA ALA A 216 -8.08 -17.12 -4.63
C ALA A 216 -7.23 -16.25 -5.56
N ALA A 217 -5.92 -16.25 -5.36
CA ALA A 217 -4.96 -15.50 -6.16
C ALA A 217 -4.37 -16.30 -7.34
N TRP A 218 -4.82 -17.54 -7.55
CA TRP A 218 -4.23 -18.45 -8.54
C TRP A 218 -4.23 -17.90 -9.96
N ALA A 219 -3.10 -18.03 -10.65
CA ALA A 219 -2.88 -17.58 -12.03
C ALA A 219 -3.04 -16.07 -12.25
N SER A 220 -3.04 -15.28 -11.18
CA SER A 220 -2.93 -13.83 -11.26
C SER A 220 -1.48 -13.39 -11.37
N LYS A 221 -1.27 -12.20 -11.91
CA LYS A 221 0.03 -11.52 -11.96
C LYS A 221 -0.07 -10.14 -11.33
N PHE A 222 1.08 -9.53 -11.03
CA PHE A 222 1.13 -8.16 -10.50
C PHE A 222 0.29 -7.20 -11.37
N GLY A 223 -0.61 -6.47 -10.71
CA GLY A 223 -1.57 -5.56 -11.33
C GLY A 223 -2.96 -6.14 -11.57
N ASP A 224 -3.14 -7.46 -11.50
CA ASP A 224 -4.48 -8.07 -11.56
C ASP A 224 -5.23 -7.84 -10.24
N GLU A 225 -6.56 -7.68 -10.30
CA GLU A 225 -7.43 -7.41 -9.14
C GLU A 225 -7.30 -8.45 -8.02
N ASN A 226 -7.09 -9.72 -8.38
CA ASN A 226 -6.97 -10.82 -7.43
C ASN A 226 -5.53 -11.18 -7.06
N TYR A 227 -4.53 -10.40 -7.49
CA TYR A 227 -3.14 -10.63 -7.10
C TYR A 227 -2.93 -10.33 -5.61
N ASN A 228 -2.34 -11.28 -4.89
CA ASN A 228 -1.99 -11.12 -3.48
C ASN A 228 -0.47 -11.30 -3.33
N PRO A 229 0.29 -10.26 -2.93
CA PRO A 229 1.74 -10.35 -2.80
C PRO A 229 2.20 -11.40 -1.76
N ALA A 230 1.35 -11.76 -0.79
CA ALA A 230 1.65 -12.85 0.15
C ALA A 230 1.71 -14.22 -0.53
N CYS A 231 1.01 -14.39 -1.66
CA CYS A 231 0.90 -15.65 -2.41
C CYS A 231 1.95 -15.78 -3.54
N ASP A 232 2.69 -14.72 -3.85
CA ASP A 232 3.83 -14.69 -4.78
C ASP A 232 5.11 -15.01 -3.99
N LEU A 233 5.29 -16.30 -3.70
CA LEU A 233 6.27 -16.79 -2.73
C LEU A 233 7.71 -16.71 -3.26
N ASP A 234 7.90 -16.75 -4.58
CA ASP A 234 9.21 -16.52 -5.21
C ASP A 234 9.44 -15.05 -5.67
N ALA A 235 8.42 -14.19 -5.46
CA ALA A 235 8.39 -12.77 -5.76
C ALA A 235 8.58 -12.42 -7.26
N ASP A 236 8.30 -13.35 -8.18
CA ASP A 236 8.50 -13.14 -9.61
C ASP A 236 7.36 -12.39 -10.31
N GLY A 237 6.31 -12.05 -9.57
CA GLY A 237 5.17 -11.27 -10.03
C GLY A 237 4.07 -12.11 -10.66
N LEU A 238 4.15 -13.45 -10.62
CA LEU A 238 3.12 -14.35 -11.13
C LEU A 238 2.83 -15.49 -10.14
N ILE A 239 1.59 -15.59 -9.67
CA ILE A 239 1.17 -16.66 -8.76
C ILE A 239 0.83 -17.92 -9.56
N LYS A 240 1.69 -18.93 -9.46
CA LYS A 240 1.66 -20.13 -10.29
C LYS A 240 2.14 -21.36 -9.54
N PHE A 241 2.53 -22.38 -10.31
CA PHE A 241 2.94 -23.67 -9.77
C PHE A 241 4.25 -23.64 -8.95
N SER A 242 5.15 -22.68 -9.20
CA SER A 242 6.35 -22.50 -8.37
C SER A 242 5.96 -22.09 -6.95
N ASP A 243 5.05 -21.13 -6.79
CA ASP A 243 4.53 -20.72 -5.49
C ASP A 243 3.80 -21.86 -4.78
N TYR A 244 2.95 -22.59 -5.51
CA TYR A 244 2.28 -23.76 -4.92
C TYR A 244 3.28 -24.82 -4.43
N THR A 245 4.40 -24.99 -5.13
CA THR A 245 5.44 -25.93 -4.72
C THR A 245 6.05 -25.52 -3.38
N LEU A 246 6.40 -24.23 -3.23
CA LEU A 246 6.90 -23.66 -1.96
C LEU A 246 5.86 -23.82 -0.84
N PHE A 247 4.63 -23.39 -1.08
CA PHE A 247 3.52 -23.56 -0.14
C PHE A 247 3.33 -25.01 0.31
N SER A 248 3.32 -25.96 -0.63
CA SER A 248 3.06 -27.37 -0.34
C SER A 248 4.19 -28.05 0.42
N ALA A 249 5.42 -27.53 0.34
CA ALA A 249 6.57 -28.04 1.08
C ALA A 249 6.40 -27.85 2.60
N ASP A 250 5.70 -26.79 3.00
CA ASP A 250 5.44 -26.45 4.40
C ASP A 250 4.10 -26.97 4.92
N TRP A 251 3.36 -27.79 4.17
CA TRP A 251 2.01 -28.19 4.57
C TRP A 251 1.95 -28.81 5.98
N LYS A 252 1.12 -28.22 6.86
CA LYS A 252 0.96 -28.53 8.30
C LYS A 252 2.18 -28.21 9.17
N LYS A 253 3.14 -27.46 8.66
CA LYS A 253 4.26 -26.94 9.45
C LYS A 253 3.75 -25.86 10.40
N THR A 254 4.24 -25.90 11.62
CA THR A 254 4.02 -24.86 12.63
C THR A 254 5.30 -24.09 12.82
N CYS A 255 5.20 -22.78 12.95
CA CYS A 255 6.32 -21.87 13.06
C CYS A 255 6.02 -20.79 14.07
N SER A 256 7.09 -20.23 14.60
CA SER A 256 7.02 -19.08 15.47
C SER A 256 8.02 -18.06 14.97
N CYS A 257 7.53 -16.95 14.44
CA CYS A 257 8.33 -15.75 14.37
C CYS A 257 7.98 -14.87 15.59
N PRO A 258 8.96 -14.29 16.29
CA PRO A 258 8.69 -13.25 17.26
C PRO A 258 8.34 -11.95 16.51
N TYR A 259 7.05 -11.73 16.26
CA TYR A 259 6.53 -10.44 15.81
C TYR A 259 6.36 -9.49 17.00
#